data_AF-A0A2M8ECS5-F1
#
_entry.id   AF-A0A2M8ECS5-F1
#
_cell.length_a   1.000
_cell.length_b   1.000
_cell.length_c   1.000
_cell.angle_alpha   90.00
_cell.angle_beta   90.00
_cell.angle_gamma   90.00
#
_symmetry.space_group_name_H-M   'P 1'
#
loop_
_entity.id
_entity.type
_entity.pdbx_description
1 polymer ?
#
loop_
_entity_poly.entity_id
_entity_poly.type
_entity_poly.pdbx_seq_one_letter_code
_entity_poly.pdbx_strand_id
1 'polypeptide(L)'
;NTYIYPPEPSMRIIGDIIEYTAKNMPKFNSISISGYHMQEAGANQALELAFTLADGKEYVKTAIAKGMDVDDFAGRLSFFWAIGMNFYLEVAKMRAARLLWCRIMKGFNAKKPKSLMLRTHCQTSGWSLTEQDPYNNVVRTTIEAMAAVFGGTQSLHTNSFDEAIALPTEFSSRIARNTQLIIQEETHITNVIDPWAGSYMMEKLTQDMADAAWAIIEEVEGMGGMTKAVDSGWAKLKIEAAAAQKQARIDSGKDVIVGVNKYKLAKEDLIEARDIDNVAVRDGQIARLQVIKQKRDTAQVKQALAAIEVAAESGTGNLLDLSIKAVRERATVGEISDAMEKAFGRHRADTQKVTGVYAAAYDSAEGWDQLKKEIADFATAQGRRPRVMISKLGQDGHDRGAKVVATAFADLGFDVDMGPLFQTPEECARQAIENDVHAVGVSTLAAGHKTLVPAIIAELKKQGADDIVVFVGGVIPRQDYDMLYEAGVKGIYGPGTPIPASAKDVLEQIKMALKA
;
A
#
# COMPACT_ATOMS: atom_id res chain seq x y z
N ASN A 1 -4.49 -3.61 0.02
CA ASN A 1 -5.79 -4.01 -0.58
C ASN A 1 -5.63 -5.23 -1.50
N THR A 2 -5.23 -6.37 -0.95
CA THR A 2 -5.06 -7.65 -1.70
C THR A 2 -5.73 -8.81 -0.99
N TYR A 3 -6.67 -8.49 -0.09
CA TYR A 3 -7.53 -9.47 0.55
C TYR A 3 -8.43 -10.14 -0.50
N ILE A 4 -8.83 -11.38 -0.22
CA ILE A 4 -9.84 -12.11 -1.00
C ILE A 4 -11.07 -12.30 -0.12
N TYR A 5 -10.89 -12.98 1.01
CA TYR A 5 -11.96 -13.33 1.92
C TYR A 5 -12.19 -12.26 3.01
N PRO A 6 -13.37 -12.25 3.66
CA PRO A 6 -13.62 -11.40 4.83
C PRO A 6 -12.62 -11.61 5.99
N PRO A 7 -12.58 -10.70 6.99
CA PRO A 7 -11.61 -10.75 8.08
C PRO A 7 -11.58 -12.07 8.86
N GLU A 8 -12.73 -12.57 9.30
CA GLU A 8 -12.84 -13.80 10.09
C GLU A 8 -12.27 -15.05 9.39
N PRO A 9 -12.70 -15.41 8.16
CA PRO A 9 -12.11 -16.55 7.44
C PRO A 9 -10.63 -16.32 7.09
N SER A 10 -10.20 -15.08 6.87
CA SER A 10 -8.79 -14.76 6.66
C SER A 10 -7.94 -15.03 7.91
N MET A 11 -8.43 -14.69 9.10
CA MET A 11 -7.76 -15.00 10.37
C MET A 11 -7.70 -16.50 10.63
N ARG A 12 -8.75 -17.24 10.25
CA ARG A 12 -8.73 -18.71 10.29
C ARG A 12 -7.61 -19.29 9.43
N ILE A 13 -7.46 -18.83 8.18
CA ILE A 13 -6.39 -19.28 7.27
C ILE A 13 -5.01 -19.05 7.91
N ILE A 14 -4.81 -17.90 8.55
CA ILE A 14 -3.55 -17.60 9.25
C ILE A 14 -3.34 -18.57 10.42
N GLY A 15 -4.36 -18.86 11.21
CA GLY A 15 -4.31 -19.85 12.28
C GLY A 15 -3.92 -21.25 11.78
N ASP A 16 -4.48 -21.70 10.65
CA ASP A 16 -4.14 -22.98 10.01
C ASP A 16 -2.69 -23.00 9.50
N ILE A 17 -2.20 -21.90 8.93
CA ILE A 17 -0.80 -21.77 8.48
C ILE A 17 0.15 -21.86 9.68
N ILE A 18 -0.12 -21.12 10.77
CA ILE A 18 0.72 -21.15 11.97
C ILE A 18 0.75 -22.56 12.56
N GLU A 19 -0.40 -23.23 12.67
CA GLU A 19 -0.48 -24.61 13.15
C GLU A 19 0.34 -25.58 12.30
N TYR A 20 0.15 -25.55 10.98
CA TYR A 20 0.83 -26.47 10.07
C TYR A 20 2.34 -26.26 10.07
N THR A 21 2.78 -25.00 10.05
CA THR A 21 4.21 -24.66 10.00
C THR A 21 4.92 -24.96 11.31
N ALA A 22 4.27 -24.76 12.47
CA ALA A 22 4.83 -25.15 13.76
C ALA A 22 5.11 -26.66 13.83
N LYS A 23 4.21 -27.48 13.28
CA LYS A 23 4.33 -28.95 13.27
C LYS A 23 5.33 -29.46 12.23
N ASN A 24 5.29 -28.92 11.00
CA ASN A 24 5.95 -29.54 9.84
C ASN A 24 7.13 -28.74 9.30
N MET A 25 7.25 -27.45 9.63
CA MET A 25 8.22 -26.53 9.03
C MET A 25 8.91 -25.67 10.10
N PRO A 26 9.60 -26.27 11.09
CA PRO A 26 10.08 -25.58 12.30
C PRO A 26 11.18 -24.55 12.05
N LYS A 27 11.63 -24.36 10.80
CA LYS A 27 12.59 -23.33 10.39
C LYS A 27 11.95 -22.19 9.58
N PHE A 28 10.69 -22.35 9.16
CA PHE A 28 9.96 -21.35 8.39
C PHE A 28 9.39 -20.28 9.33
N ASN A 29 9.45 -19.01 8.93
CA ASN A 29 8.76 -17.93 9.65
C ASN A 29 7.32 -17.86 9.11
N SER A 30 6.34 -18.17 9.94
CA SER A 30 4.96 -18.45 9.51
C SER A 30 4.19 -17.20 9.08
N ILE A 31 4.61 -16.02 9.54
CA ILE A 31 4.02 -14.74 9.20
C ILE A 31 5.06 -13.61 9.35
N SER A 32 4.94 -12.62 8.47
CA SER A 32 5.64 -11.35 8.54
C SER A 32 4.64 -10.26 8.92
N ILE A 33 4.60 -9.92 10.20
CA ILE A 33 3.69 -8.92 10.79
C ILE A 33 4.18 -7.54 10.36
N SER A 34 3.45 -6.89 9.48
CA SER A 34 4.03 -5.86 8.60
C SER A 34 3.46 -4.47 8.82
N GLY A 35 4.33 -3.55 9.25
CA GLY A 35 4.08 -2.10 9.29
C GLY A 35 4.45 -1.38 7.99
N TYR A 36 5.28 -1.98 7.13
CA TYR A 36 5.75 -1.37 5.88
C TYR A 36 4.62 -0.67 5.10
N HIS A 37 3.59 -1.44 4.76
CA HIS A 37 2.45 -0.96 3.98
C HIS A 37 1.66 0.16 4.67
N MET A 38 1.68 0.23 6.00
CA MET A 38 1.01 1.28 6.77
C MET A 38 1.75 2.61 6.61
N GLN A 39 3.08 2.61 6.74
CA GLN A 39 3.89 3.81 6.51
C GLN A 39 3.80 4.28 5.06
N GLU A 40 3.85 3.35 4.10
CA GLU A 40 3.68 3.68 2.67
C GLU A 40 2.29 4.28 2.36
N ALA A 41 1.26 3.86 3.10
CA ALA A 41 -0.08 4.45 3.04
C ALA A 41 -0.20 5.81 3.75
N GLY A 42 0.78 6.20 4.58
CA GLY A 42 0.89 7.51 5.23
C GLY A 42 0.88 7.48 6.75
N ALA A 43 0.92 6.31 7.39
CA ALA A 43 1.07 6.21 8.83
C ALA A 43 2.37 6.88 9.28
N ASN A 44 2.32 7.65 10.37
CA ASN A 44 3.55 8.06 11.05
C ASN A 44 4.16 6.87 11.82
N GLN A 45 5.38 7.03 12.31
CA GLN A 45 6.13 5.95 12.96
C GLN A 45 5.43 5.38 14.20
N ALA A 46 4.69 6.21 14.96
CA ALA A 46 3.96 5.75 16.14
C ALA A 46 2.73 4.90 15.75
N LEU A 47 1.98 5.31 14.71
CA LEU A 47 0.85 4.54 14.16
C LEU A 47 1.33 3.21 13.57
N GLU A 48 2.38 3.24 12.74
CA GLU A 48 2.98 2.02 12.17
C GLU A 48 3.38 1.05 13.28
N LEU A 49 4.10 1.52 14.29
CA LEU A 49 4.56 0.71 15.41
C LEU A 49 3.38 0.10 16.18
N ALA A 50 2.42 0.94 16.59
CA ALA A 50 1.30 0.52 17.40
C ALA A 50 0.41 -0.51 16.68
N PHE A 51 0.00 -0.20 15.45
CA PHE A 51 -0.90 -1.06 14.67
C PHE A 51 -0.26 -2.40 14.34
N THR A 52 1.02 -2.41 13.97
CA THR A 52 1.74 -3.66 13.67
C THR A 52 1.89 -4.55 14.90
N LEU A 53 2.18 -3.98 16.08
CA LEU A 53 2.27 -4.76 17.32
C LEU A 53 0.89 -5.25 17.79
N ALA A 54 -0.16 -4.46 17.59
CA ALA A 54 -1.54 -4.85 17.88
C ALA A 54 -2.01 -5.98 16.96
N ASP A 55 -1.69 -5.94 15.65
CA ASP A 55 -1.89 -7.06 14.72
C ASP A 55 -1.16 -8.32 15.20
N GLY A 56 0.11 -8.17 15.60
CA GLY A 56 0.90 -9.26 16.16
C GLY A 56 0.22 -9.91 17.37
N LYS A 57 -0.38 -9.10 18.24
CA LYS A 57 -1.16 -9.57 19.39
C LYS A 57 -2.40 -10.37 18.97
N GLU A 58 -3.13 -9.92 17.94
CA GLU A 58 -4.29 -10.65 17.39
C GLU A 58 -3.90 -11.99 16.75
N TYR A 59 -2.76 -12.07 16.06
CA TYR A 59 -2.25 -13.33 15.52
C TYR A 59 -1.87 -14.32 16.62
N VAL A 60 -1.25 -13.85 17.72
CA VAL A 60 -0.95 -14.68 18.89
C VAL A 60 -2.25 -15.19 19.54
N LYS A 61 -3.25 -14.33 19.74
CA LYS A 61 -4.58 -14.73 20.24
C LYS A 61 -5.21 -15.81 19.35
N THR A 62 -5.12 -15.63 18.03
CA THR A 62 -5.68 -16.56 17.04
C THR A 62 -5.05 -17.96 17.12
N ALA A 63 -3.72 -18.03 17.24
CA ALA A 63 -3.02 -19.32 17.38
C ALA A 63 -3.33 -20.00 18.73
N ILE A 64 -3.39 -19.23 19.83
CA ILE A 64 -3.76 -19.76 21.16
C ILE A 64 -5.21 -20.26 21.16
N ALA A 65 -6.14 -19.57 20.49
CA ALA A 65 -7.53 -20.00 20.37
C ALA A 65 -7.69 -21.36 19.66
N LYS A 66 -6.70 -21.76 18.84
CA LYS A 66 -6.62 -23.12 18.25
C LYS A 66 -5.99 -24.17 19.19
N GLY A 67 -5.68 -23.81 20.44
CA GLY A 67 -5.09 -24.70 21.44
C GLY A 67 -3.57 -24.83 21.36
N MET A 68 -2.88 -23.93 20.64
CA MET A 68 -1.42 -23.95 20.57
C MET A 68 -0.78 -23.30 21.80
N ASP A 69 0.30 -23.90 22.32
CA ASP A 69 1.16 -23.23 23.30
C ASP A 69 1.93 -22.09 22.62
N VAL A 70 1.99 -20.91 23.27
CA VAL A 70 2.64 -19.72 22.72
C VAL A 70 4.10 -19.97 22.34
N ASP A 71 4.80 -20.79 23.12
CA ASP A 71 6.22 -21.08 22.93
C ASP A 71 6.49 -22.08 21.79
N ASP A 72 5.46 -22.69 21.21
CA ASP A 72 5.62 -23.60 20.06
C ASP A 72 5.64 -22.86 18.73
N PHE A 73 5.04 -21.66 18.64
CA PHE A 73 4.99 -20.89 17.39
C PHE A 73 5.62 -19.49 17.47
N ALA A 74 5.62 -18.83 18.64
CA ALA A 74 6.02 -17.42 18.74
C ALA A 74 7.45 -17.16 18.27
N GLY A 75 8.37 -18.11 18.52
CA GLY A 75 9.75 -18.05 18.03
C GLY A 75 9.91 -18.05 16.51
N ARG A 76 8.81 -18.21 15.75
CA ARG A 76 8.75 -18.13 14.28
C ARG A 76 7.93 -16.96 13.74
N LEU A 77 7.36 -16.12 14.60
CA LEU A 77 6.82 -14.84 14.18
C LEU A 77 7.96 -13.91 13.77
N SER A 78 7.75 -13.17 12.70
CA SER A 78 8.68 -12.15 12.20
C SER A 78 7.92 -10.86 11.89
N PHE A 79 8.65 -9.75 11.80
CA PHE A 79 8.11 -8.43 11.58
C PHE A 79 8.68 -7.80 10.32
N PHE A 80 8.02 -6.75 9.83
CA PHE A 80 8.48 -6.01 8.66
C PHE A 80 8.15 -4.51 8.76
N TRP A 81 9.18 -3.68 8.79
CA TRP A 81 9.07 -2.23 8.90
C TRP A 81 9.43 -1.52 7.59
N ALA A 82 8.75 -0.42 7.30
CA ALA A 82 9.27 0.58 6.38
C ALA A 82 10.29 1.46 7.12
N ILE A 83 11.20 2.08 6.37
CA ILE A 83 12.23 2.97 6.92
C ILE A 83 12.26 4.21 6.04
N GLY A 84 11.68 5.30 6.53
CA GLY A 84 11.64 6.58 5.84
C GLY A 84 12.79 7.52 6.20
N MET A 85 12.72 8.73 5.64
CA MET A 85 13.80 9.74 5.73
C MET A 85 14.04 10.34 7.12
N ASN A 86 13.15 10.14 8.11
CA ASN A 86 13.41 10.63 9.46
C ASN A 86 14.29 9.63 10.23
N PHE A 87 15.58 9.68 9.92
CA PHE A 87 16.61 8.75 10.40
C PHE A 87 16.50 8.42 11.91
N TYR A 88 16.42 9.43 12.78
CA TYR A 88 16.40 9.20 14.23
C TYR A 88 15.10 8.56 14.70
N LEU A 89 13.95 8.95 14.14
CA LEU A 89 12.68 8.31 14.48
C LEU A 89 12.64 6.84 14.07
N GLU A 90 13.24 6.47 12.94
CA GLU A 90 13.26 5.08 12.49
C GLU A 90 14.15 4.20 13.38
N VAL A 91 15.32 4.71 13.78
CA VAL A 91 16.18 4.02 14.76
C VAL A 91 15.44 3.83 16.09
N ALA A 92 14.81 4.89 16.60
CA ALA A 92 14.03 4.85 17.84
C ALA A 92 12.84 3.88 17.74
N LYS A 93 12.11 3.87 16.61
CA LYS A 93 10.98 2.97 16.34
C LYS A 93 11.38 1.50 16.48
N MET A 94 12.48 1.10 15.86
CA MET A 94 12.93 -0.30 15.90
C MET A 94 13.39 -0.73 17.30
N ARG A 95 14.05 0.17 18.04
CA ARG A 95 14.44 -0.07 19.44
C ARG A 95 13.20 -0.22 20.34
N ALA A 96 12.25 0.71 20.22
CA ALA A 96 10.98 0.69 20.95
C ALA A 96 10.15 -0.56 20.63
N ALA A 97 10.12 -1.00 19.37
CA ALA A 97 9.39 -2.19 18.94
C ALA A 97 9.80 -3.45 19.68
N ARG A 98 11.12 -3.68 19.85
CA ARG A 98 11.64 -4.84 20.59
C ARG A 98 11.21 -4.81 22.06
N LEU A 99 11.24 -3.62 22.68
CA LEU A 99 10.81 -3.43 24.07
C LEU A 99 9.32 -3.74 24.24
N LEU A 100 8.48 -3.14 23.40
CA LEU A 100 7.02 -3.29 23.48
C LEU A 100 6.58 -4.72 23.14
N TRP A 101 7.18 -5.36 22.14
CA TRP A 101 6.87 -6.75 21.81
C TRP A 101 7.22 -7.70 22.95
N CYS A 102 8.38 -7.52 23.59
CA CYS A 102 8.73 -8.30 24.77
C CYS A 102 7.69 -8.12 25.90
N ARG A 103 7.18 -6.90 26.11
CA ARG A 103 6.10 -6.64 27.08
C ARG A 103 4.81 -7.37 26.70
N ILE A 104 4.40 -7.34 25.43
CA ILE A 104 3.21 -8.03 24.93
C ILE A 104 3.32 -9.55 25.16
N MET A 105 4.44 -10.16 24.75
CA MET A 105 4.62 -11.61 24.84
C MET A 105 4.72 -12.12 26.29
N LYS A 106 5.24 -11.31 27.21
CA LYS A 106 5.16 -11.60 28.65
C LYS A 106 3.71 -11.63 29.15
N GLY A 107 2.83 -10.80 28.58
CA GLY A 107 1.39 -10.82 28.87
C GLY A 107 0.69 -12.13 28.46
N PHE A 108 1.27 -12.87 27.51
CA PHE A 108 0.83 -14.23 27.14
C PHE A 108 1.57 -15.33 27.91
N ASN A 109 2.34 -14.99 28.94
CA ASN A 109 3.13 -15.92 29.74
C ASN A 109 4.16 -16.74 28.93
N ALA A 110 4.67 -16.17 27.82
CA ALA A 110 5.73 -16.82 27.03
C ALA A 110 7.00 -17.00 27.86
N LYS A 111 7.58 -18.20 27.84
CA LYS A 111 8.72 -18.58 28.70
C LYS A 111 10.02 -18.70 27.93
N LYS A 112 9.98 -19.11 26.66
CA LYS A 112 11.20 -19.28 25.86
C LYS A 112 11.74 -17.89 25.47
N PRO A 113 13.05 -17.61 25.64
CA PRO A 113 13.64 -16.33 25.24
C PRO A 113 13.36 -15.95 23.78
N LYS A 114 13.32 -16.95 22.88
CA LYS A 114 13.00 -16.75 21.46
C LYS A 114 11.57 -16.26 21.21
N SER A 115 10.62 -16.59 22.07
CA SER A 115 9.23 -16.13 21.97
C SER A 115 9.07 -14.66 22.33
N LEU A 116 10.03 -14.10 23.07
CA LEU A 116 10.06 -12.69 23.46
C LEU A 116 10.75 -11.79 22.42
N MET A 117 11.45 -12.39 21.44
CA MET A 117 12.23 -11.66 20.46
C MET A 117 11.36 -11.13 19.33
N LEU A 118 11.53 -9.84 19.02
CA LEU A 118 11.06 -9.27 17.75
C LEU A 118 12.20 -9.37 16.73
N ARG A 119 12.02 -10.19 15.70
CA ARG A 119 12.95 -10.36 14.57
C ARG A 119 12.32 -9.71 13.35
N THR A 120 13.03 -8.82 12.68
CA THR A 120 12.43 -7.96 11.67
C THR A 120 13.19 -7.91 10.35
N HIS A 121 12.42 -7.79 9.28
CA HIS A 121 12.85 -7.27 7.99
C HIS A 121 12.62 -5.76 7.95
N CYS A 122 13.43 -5.04 7.19
CA CYS A 122 13.21 -3.65 6.86
C CYS A 122 13.25 -3.45 5.35
N GLN A 123 12.43 -2.54 4.84
CA GLN A 123 12.53 -2.02 3.48
C GLN A 123 12.58 -0.50 3.56
N THR A 124 13.48 0.11 2.79
CA THR A 124 13.51 1.56 2.63
C THR A 124 12.17 2.06 2.05
N SER A 125 11.70 3.24 2.40
CA SER A 125 10.39 3.71 1.94
C SER A 125 10.37 3.88 0.41
N GLY A 126 9.40 3.28 -0.27
CA GLY A 126 9.19 3.51 -1.70
C GLY A 126 8.62 4.90 -1.94
N TRP A 127 7.71 5.33 -1.07
CA TRP A 127 7.07 6.64 -1.10
C TRP A 127 8.05 7.83 -0.93
N SER A 128 9.19 7.64 -0.26
CA SER A 128 10.19 8.71 -0.12
C SER A 128 10.96 9.00 -1.42
N LEU A 129 10.89 8.09 -2.39
CA LEU A 129 11.63 8.18 -3.65
C LEU A 129 10.84 9.00 -4.68
N THR A 130 11.58 9.76 -5.49
CA THR A 130 11.00 10.76 -6.40
C THR A 130 11.16 10.35 -7.85
N GLU A 131 10.18 10.68 -8.68
CA GLU A 131 10.28 10.58 -10.15
C GLU A 131 11.32 11.58 -10.67
N GLN A 132 11.27 12.82 -10.14
CA GLN A 132 12.16 13.92 -10.50
C GLN A 132 13.54 13.75 -9.87
N ASP A 133 14.58 14.11 -10.62
CA ASP A 133 15.99 13.99 -10.24
C ASP A 133 16.30 12.67 -9.49
N PRO A 134 16.06 11.51 -10.15
CA PRO A 134 15.94 10.22 -9.47
C PRO A 134 17.27 9.72 -8.89
N TYR A 135 18.42 10.25 -9.29
CA TYR A 135 19.71 9.89 -8.68
C TYR A 135 19.81 10.35 -7.21
N ASN A 136 19.03 11.36 -6.79
CA ASN A 136 18.89 11.70 -5.37
C ASN A 136 18.36 10.52 -4.53
N ASN A 137 17.61 9.60 -5.15
CA ASN A 137 17.09 8.42 -4.48
C ASN A 137 18.22 7.48 -4.01
N VAL A 138 19.38 7.47 -4.67
CA VAL A 138 20.56 6.72 -4.17
C VAL A 138 20.97 7.21 -2.78
N VAL A 139 20.96 8.54 -2.57
CA VAL A 139 21.29 9.15 -1.28
C VAL A 139 20.20 8.87 -0.25
N ARG A 140 18.92 9.02 -0.62
CA ARG A 140 17.77 8.74 0.26
C ARG A 140 17.81 7.30 0.77
N THR A 141 17.88 6.34 -0.14
CA THR A 141 17.95 4.91 0.19
C THR A 141 19.19 4.56 1.00
N THR A 142 20.33 5.24 0.79
CA THR A 142 21.52 5.05 1.63
C THR A 142 21.27 5.48 3.07
N ILE A 143 20.66 6.64 3.29
CA ILE A 143 20.33 7.15 4.63
C ILE A 143 19.30 6.25 5.32
N GLU A 144 18.28 5.81 4.60
CA GLU A 144 17.25 4.89 5.11
C GLU A 144 17.85 3.52 5.45
N ALA A 145 18.74 2.98 4.60
CA ALA A 145 19.47 1.75 4.87
C ALA A 145 20.31 1.85 6.14
N MET A 146 21.01 2.97 6.34
CA MET A 146 21.76 3.23 7.57
C MET A 146 20.84 3.26 8.80
N ALA A 147 19.66 3.90 8.72
CA ALA A 147 18.69 3.90 9.82
C ALA A 147 18.22 2.47 10.16
N ALA A 148 17.96 1.63 9.16
CA ALA A 148 17.61 0.22 9.36
C ALA A 148 18.72 -0.58 10.06
N VAL A 149 19.97 -0.35 9.65
CA VAL A 149 21.16 -1.00 10.24
C VAL A 149 21.36 -0.55 11.69
N PHE A 150 21.34 0.76 11.95
CA PHE A 150 21.45 1.29 13.31
C PHE A 150 20.28 0.91 14.21
N GLY A 151 19.08 0.74 13.63
CA GLY A 151 17.91 0.21 14.33
C GLY A 151 18.02 -1.28 14.66
N GLY A 152 19.00 -2.01 14.10
CA GLY A 152 19.26 -3.42 14.38
C GLY A 152 18.32 -4.37 13.64
N THR A 153 18.12 -4.18 12.33
CA THR A 153 17.34 -5.09 11.48
C THR A 153 18.03 -6.46 11.30
N GLN A 154 17.26 -7.51 10.99
CA GLN A 154 17.79 -8.86 10.70
C GLN A 154 17.92 -9.12 9.19
N SER A 155 17.18 -8.39 8.35
CA SER A 155 17.34 -8.38 6.90
C SER A 155 16.87 -7.05 6.31
N LEU A 156 17.39 -6.67 5.14
CA LEU A 156 17.14 -5.35 4.57
C LEU A 156 16.89 -5.43 3.05
N HIS A 157 15.84 -4.73 2.61
CA HIS A 157 15.59 -4.39 1.23
C HIS A 157 15.89 -2.91 1.03
N THR A 158 16.71 -2.61 0.05
CA THR A 158 17.01 -1.25 -0.43
C THR A 158 16.38 -1.08 -1.78
N ASN A 159 15.51 -0.08 -1.93
CA ASN A 159 14.83 0.20 -3.19
C ASN A 159 15.84 0.67 -4.24
N SER A 160 15.45 0.56 -5.50
CA SER A 160 16.25 1.08 -6.61
C SER A 160 15.89 2.55 -6.87
N PHE A 161 16.81 3.31 -7.48
CA PHE A 161 16.61 4.75 -7.64
C PHE A 161 15.47 5.11 -8.61
N ASP A 162 15.00 4.14 -9.40
CA ASP A 162 13.93 4.21 -10.40
C ASP A 162 12.55 3.74 -9.87
N GLU A 163 12.41 3.50 -8.56
CA GLU A 163 11.19 2.99 -7.90
C GLU A 163 9.92 3.78 -8.24
N ALA A 164 10.01 5.11 -8.30
CA ALA A 164 8.88 5.99 -8.58
C ALA A 164 8.47 6.03 -10.07
N ILE A 165 9.16 5.27 -10.93
CA ILE A 165 9.01 5.29 -12.39
C ILE A 165 8.63 3.90 -12.90
N ALA A 166 9.40 2.87 -12.55
CA ALA A 166 9.23 1.51 -13.05
C ALA A 166 9.85 0.46 -12.12
N LEU A 167 9.73 -0.81 -12.50
CA LEU A 167 10.47 -1.88 -11.86
C LEU A 167 11.98 -1.74 -12.10
N PRO A 168 12.84 -2.19 -11.17
CA PRO A 168 14.29 -2.05 -11.29
C PRO A 168 14.87 -2.66 -12.57
N THR A 169 15.81 -1.93 -13.16
CA THR A 169 16.76 -2.43 -14.17
C THR A 169 17.91 -3.21 -13.52
N GLU A 170 18.75 -3.87 -14.32
CA GLU A 170 19.98 -4.49 -13.78
C GLU A 170 20.92 -3.43 -13.17
N PHE A 171 21.00 -2.25 -13.80
CA PHE A 171 21.83 -1.16 -13.33
C PHE A 171 21.36 -0.61 -11.98
N SER A 172 20.07 -0.29 -11.86
CA SER A 172 19.52 0.30 -10.63
C SER A 172 19.49 -0.71 -9.47
N SER A 173 19.15 -1.97 -9.74
CA SER A 173 19.19 -3.04 -8.73
C SER A 173 20.61 -3.37 -8.26
N ARG A 174 21.64 -3.23 -9.13
CA ARG A 174 23.05 -3.33 -8.73
C ARG A 174 23.41 -2.23 -7.73
N ILE A 175 23.00 -0.98 -7.97
CA ILE A 175 23.27 0.13 -7.04
C ILE A 175 22.58 -0.14 -5.71
N ALA A 176 21.30 -0.50 -5.72
CA ALA A 176 20.54 -0.81 -4.52
C ALA A 176 21.23 -1.88 -3.65
N ARG A 177 21.62 -3.01 -4.24
CA ARG A 177 22.38 -4.06 -3.54
C ARG A 177 23.72 -3.55 -3.02
N ASN A 178 24.45 -2.81 -3.84
CA ASN A 178 25.78 -2.31 -3.47
C ASN A 178 25.72 -1.28 -2.33
N THR A 179 24.63 -0.54 -2.16
CA THR A 179 24.41 0.30 -0.97
C THR A 179 24.55 -0.53 0.31
N GLN A 180 23.95 -1.72 0.37
CA GLN A 180 24.08 -2.60 1.54
C GLN A 180 25.49 -3.18 1.67
N LEU A 181 26.12 -3.58 0.56
CA LEU A 181 27.48 -4.13 0.57
C LEU A 181 28.51 -3.10 1.07
N ILE A 182 28.41 -1.84 0.63
CA ILE A 182 29.29 -0.76 1.09
C ILE A 182 29.09 -0.52 2.59
N ILE A 183 27.84 -0.50 3.07
CA ILE A 183 27.55 -0.38 4.51
C ILE A 183 28.23 -1.53 5.28
N GLN A 184 28.14 -2.76 4.79
CA GLN A 184 28.72 -3.93 5.46
C GLN A 184 30.25 -3.93 5.45
N GLU A 185 30.86 -3.66 4.29
CA GLU A 185 32.28 -3.97 4.05
C GLU A 185 33.21 -2.75 4.23
N GLU A 186 32.69 -1.52 4.08
CA GLU A 186 33.53 -0.31 4.03
C GLU A 186 33.30 0.65 5.21
N THR A 187 32.11 0.68 5.81
CA THR A 187 31.79 1.70 6.83
C THR A 187 32.21 1.35 8.25
N HIS A 188 32.53 0.08 8.52
CA HIS A 188 32.83 -0.45 9.85
C HIS A 188 31.69 -0.30 10.89
N ILE A 189 30.49 0.13 10.49
CA ILE A 189 29.33 0.34 11.38
C ILE A 189 28.88 -0.97 12.06
N THR A 190 29.14 -2.11 11.44
CA THR A 190 28.77 -3.45 11.96
C THR A 190 29.62 -3.90 13.16
N ASN A 191 30.69 -3.18 13.51
CA ASN A 191 31.64 -3.62 14.54
C ASN A 191 31.16 -3.36 15.98
N VAL A 192 30.11 -2.55 16.18
CA VAL A 192 29.59 -2.19 17.51
C VAL A 192 28.10 -2.52 17.59
N ILE A 193 27.71 -3.24 18.64
CA ILE A 193 26.31 -3.58 18.92
C ILE A 193 25.59 -2.34 19.45
N ASP A 194 24.46 -1.98 18.83
CA ASP A 194 23.63 -0.80 19.16
C ASP A 194 24.48 0.44 19.45
N PRO A 195 25.19 1.01 18.46
CA PRO A 195 26.17 2.08 18.69
C PRO A 195 25.54 3.39 19.21
N TRP A 196 24.20 3.51 19.19
CA TRP A 196 23.47 4.63 19.79
C TRP A 196 23.12 4.42 21.27
N ALA A 197 23.40 3.24 21.83
CA ALA A 197 23.14 2.96 23.24
C ALA A 197 23.83 3.99 24.14
N GLY A 198 23.05 4.61 25.02
CA GLY A 198 23.53 5.65 25.94
C GLY A 198 23.54 7.07 25.37
N SER A 199 23.24 7.28 24.09
CA SER A 199 22.99 8.63 23.57
C SER A 199 21.72 9.21 24.23
N TYR A 200 21.86 10.30 24.98
CA TYR A 200 20.73 10.94 25.69
C TYR A 200 19.51 11.21 24.80
N MET A 201 19.74 11.71 23.58
CA MET A 201 18.67 12.00 22.63
C MET A 201 17.99 10.71 22.16
N MET A 202 18.76 9.73 21.66
CA MET A 202 18.21 8.47 21.16
C MET A 202 17.44 7.68 22.24
N GLU A 203 17.93 7.65 23.49
CA GLU A 203 17.22 6.96 24.56
C GLU A 203 15.90 7.65 24.91
N LYS A 204 15.89 8.99 25.00
CA LYS A 204 14.66 9.75 25.22
C LYS A 204 13.67 9.56 24.07
N LEU A 205 14.14 9.64 22.83
CA LEU A 205 13.30 9.47 21.64
C LEU A 205 12.72 8.05 21.54
N THR A 206 13.48 7.04 21.94
CA THR A 206 13.02 5.65 22.00
C THR A 206 11.93 5.48 23.05
N GLN A 207 12.08 6.09 24.23
CA GLN A 207 11.06 6.07 25.27
C GLN A 207 9.79 6.81 24.83
N ASP A 208 9.91 8.01 24.26
CA ASP A 208 8.77 8.79 23.78
C ASP A 208 8.00 8.05 22.66
N MET A 209 8.72 7.38 21.76
CA MET A 209 8.13 6.53 20.73
C MET A 209 7.39 5.33 21.33
N ALA A 210 7.97 4.69 22.35
CA ALA A 210 7.35 3.57 23.04
C ALA A 210 6.06 3.99 23.76
N ASP A 211 6.07 5.12 24.45
CA ASP A 211 4.92 5.65 25.17
C ASP A 211 3.79 6.05 24.22
N ALA A 212 4.13 6.76 23.12
CA ALA A 212 3.16 7.14 22.10
C ALA A 212 2.50 5.93 21.44
N ALA A 213 3.29 4.92 21.05
CA ALA A 213 2.76 3.70 20.45
C ALA A 213 1.94 2.88 21.45
N TRP A 214 2.34 2.83 22.72
CA TRP A 214 1.61 2.09 23.75
C TRP A 214 0.23 2.69 24.02
N ALA A 215 0.11 4.02 24.05
CA ALA A 215 -1.19 4.69 24.20
C ALA A 215 -2.15 4.33 23.05
N ILE A 216 -1.65 4.23 21.82
CA ILE A 216 -2.44 3.81 20.65
C ILE A 216 -2.84 2.32 20.77
N ILE A 217 -1.94 1.46 21.24
CA ILE A 217 -2.25 0.03 21.50
C ILE A 217 -3.36 -0.08 22.55
N GLU A 218 -3.35 0.75 23.59
CA GLU A 218 -4.41 0.76 24.62
C GLU A 218 -5.76 1.24 24.05
N GLU A 219 -5.78 2.23 23.16
CA GLU A 219 -6.99 2.64 22.44
C GLU A 219 -7.54 1.47 21.59
N VAL A 220 -6.67 0.77 20.85
CA VAL A 220 -7.06 -0.42 20.07
C VAL A 220 -7.62 -1.53 20.95
N GLU A 221 -7.02 -1.79 22.12
CA GLU A 221 -7.53 -2.79 23.06
C GLU A 221 -8.88 -2.37 23.67
N GLY A 222 -9.09 -1.08 23.93
CA GLY A 222 -10.38 -0.53 24.37
C GLY A 222 -11.50 -0.73 23.35
N MET A 223 -11.15 -0.83 22.06
CA MET A 223 -12.09 -1.15 20.96
C MET A 223 -12.35 -2.66 20.78
N GLY A 224 -11.69 -3.51 21.56
CA GLY A 224 -11.79 -4.97 21.44
C GLY A 224 -10.73 -5.61 20.54
N GLY A 225 -9.62 -4.92 20.27
CA GLY A 225 -8.47 -5.43 19.52
C GLY A 225 -8.43 -4.97 18.06
N MET A 226 -7.30 -5.25 17.40
CA MET A 226 -6.99 -4.67 16.08
C MET A 226 -7.96 -5.12 14.99
N THR A 227 -8.47 -6.35 15.07
CA THR A 227 -9.52 -6.86 14.17
C THR A 227 -10.76 -5.95 14.17
N LYS A 228 -11.23 -5.51 15.34
CA LYS A 228 -12.38 -4.60 15.48
C LYS A 228 -12.03 -3.16 15.08
N ALA A 229 -10.81 -2.71 15.35
CA ALA A 229 -10.34 -1.40 14.93
C ALA A 229 -10.23 -1.26 13.40
N VAL A 230 -9.89 -2.36 12.71
CA VAL A 230 -9.87 -2.42 11.24
C VAL A 230 -11.29 -2.51 10.67
N ASP A 231 -12.14 -3.38 11.22
CA ASP A 231 -13.52 -3.59 10.77
C ASP A 231 -14.37 -2.32 10.90
N SER A 232 -14.16 -1.53 11.95
CA SER A 232 -14.83 -0.22 12.13
C SER A 232 -14.32 0.89 11.20
N GLY A 233 -13.21 0.68 10.48
CA GLY A 233 -12.57 1.68 9.62
C GLY A 233 -11.67 2.68 10.36
N TRP A 234 -11.66 2.68 11.70
CA TRP A 234 -10.93 3.65 12.52
C TRP A 234 -9.42 3.68 12.23
N ALA A 235 -8.77 2.51 12.15
CA ALA A 235 -7.32 2.44 11.92
C ALA A 235 -6.94 3.05 10.57
N LYS A 236 -7.77 2.78 9.56
CA LYS A 236 -7.59 3.28 8.19
C LYS A 236 -7.77 4.80 8.12
N LEU A 237 -8.78 5.36 8.79
CA LEU A 237 -8.99 6.81 8.87
C LEU A 237 -7.82 7.54 9.56
N LYS A 238 -7.21 6.95 10.59
CA LYS A 238 -6.01 7.54 11.24
C LYS A 238 -4.83 7.63 10.27
N ILE A 239 -4.61 6.61 9.45
CA ILE A 239 -3.56 6.59 8.43
C ILE A 239 -3.86 7.63 7.34
N GLU A 240 -5.10 7.67 6.84
CA GLU A 240 -5.51 8.61 5.80
C GLU A 240 -5.41 10.07 6.25
N ALA A 241 -5.76 10.35 7.51
CA ALA A 241 -5.57 11.67 8.10
C ALA A 241 -4.09 12.07 8.16
N ALA A 242 -3.20 11.17 8.58
CA ALA A 242 -1.75 11.41 8.59
C ALA A 242 -1.20 11.63 7.16
N ALA A 243 -1.70 10.87 6.18
CA ALA A 243 -1.34 11.03 4.77
C ALA A 243 -1.75 12.41 4.22
N ALA A 244 -2.99 12.85 4.50
CA ALA A 244 -3.51 14.14 4.07
C ALA A 244 -2.73 15.31 4.70
N GLN A 245 -2.43 15.23 6.00
CA GLN A 245 -1.57 16.22 6.68
C GLN A 245 -0.18 16.28 6.07
N LYS A 246 0.42 15.12 5.78
CA LYS A 246 1.75 15.06 5.16
C LYS A 246 1.75 15.67 3.76
N GLN A 247 0.74 15.39 2.95
CA GLN A 247 0.63 15.95 1.60
C GLN A 247 0.45 17.47 1.64
N ALA A 248 -0.42 18.00 2.51
CA ALA A 248 -0.62 19.44 2.64
C ALA A 248 0.67 20.18 2.99
N ARG A 249 1.51 19.60 3.86
CA ARG A 249 2.83 20.16 4.21
C ARG A 249 3.84 20.12 3.06
N ILE A 250 3.78 19.10 2.20
CA ILE A 250 4.63 19.00 1.01
C ILE A 250 4.20 20.03 -0.03
N ASP A 251 2.90 20.11 -0.30
CA ASP A 251 2.32 21.00 -1.31
C ASP A 251 2.49 22.48 -0.90
N SER A 252 2.46 22.80 0.41
CA SER A 252 2.76 24.14 0.92
C SER A 252 4.26 24.45 1.01
N GLY A 253 5.13 23.49 0.71
CA GLY A 253 6.60 23.64 0.78
C GLY A 253 7.19 23.61 2.20
N LYS A 254 6.37 23.38 3.23
CA LYS A 254 6.81 23.25 4.63
C LYS A 254 7.71 22.03 4.83
N ASP A 255 7.33 20.91 4.21
CA ASP A 255 8.17 19.73 4.12
C ASP A 255 8.88 19.74 2.77
N VAL A 256 10.21 19.92 2.78
CA VAL A 256 11.01 20.00 1.56
C VAL A 256 11.25 18.61 0.98
N ILE A 257 11.02 18.49 -0.33
CA ILE A 257 11.46 17.37 -1.16
C ILE A 257 12.33 17.93 -2.29
N VAL A 258 13.64 17.70 -2.18
CA VAL A 258 14.65 18.13 -3.17
C VAL A 258 14.34 17.52 -4.54
N GLY A 259 14.34 18.36 -5.57
CA GLY A 259 13.99 18.01 -6.95
C GLY A 259 12.49 18.12 -7.25
N VAL A 260 11.62 18.15 -6.23
CA VAL A 260 10.15 18.13 -6.42
C VAL A 260 9.51 19.48 -6.11
N ASN A 261 9.60 19.95 -4.86
CA ASN A 261 9.03 21.24 -4.45
C ASN A 261 10.09 22.32 -4.24
N LYS A 262 11.37 21.94 -4.14
CA LYS A 262 12.51 22.87 -4.02
C LYS A 262 13.72 22.34 -4.80
N TYR A 263 14.51 23.25 -5.36
CA TYR A 263 15.67 22.94 -6.20
C TYR A 263 15.30 22.09 -7.43
N LYS A 264 14.20 22.46 -8.09
CA LYS A 264 13.71 21.74 -9.28
C LYS A 264 14.68 21.95 -10.45
N LEU A 265 14.87 20.90 -11.24
CA LEU A 265 15.57 21.02 -12.52
C LEU A 265 14.68 21.78 -13.51
N ALA A 266 15.30 22.52 -14.43
CA ALA A 266 14.58 23.15 -15.53
C ALA A 266 14.06 22.12 -16.55
N LYS A 267 14.77 20.98 -16.67
CA LYS A 267 14.44 19.85 -17.53
C LYS A 267 14.93 18.58 -16.86
N GLU A 268 14.06 17.56 -16.84
CA GLU A 268 14.42 16.21 -16.39
C GLU A 268 15.05 15.41 -17.54
N ASP A 269 16.07 14.63 -17.23
CA ASP A 269 16.64 13.66 -18.15
C ASP A 269 15.79 12.40 -18.21
N LEU A 270 15.73 11.76 -19.38
CA LEU A 270 15.10 10.45 -19.52
C LEU A 270 15.98 9.39 -18.88
N ILE A 271 15.40 8.57 -18.02
CA ILE A 271 16.04 7.35 -17.53
C ILE A 271 15.49 6.14 -18.29
N GLU A 272 16.33 5.13 -18.47
CA GLU A 272 15.89 3.84 -18.98
C GLU A 272 14.95 3.19 -17.97
N ALA A 273 13.70 2.98 -18.37
CA ALA A 273 12.68 2.33 -17.57
C ALA A 273 12.42 0.92 -18.11
N ARG A 274 12.26 -0.05 -17.21
CA ARG A 274 11.95 -1.43 -17.59
C ARG A 274 10.51 -1.52 -18.10
N ASP A 275 10.34 -1.77 -19.39
CA ASP A 275 9.03 -2.10 -19.98
C ASP A 275 8.74 -3.60 -19.87
N ILE A 276 7.49 -3.94 -19.57
CA ILE A 276 7.03 -5.32 -19.45
C ILE A 276 5.94 -5.56 -20.47
N ASP A 277 6.23 -6.42 -21.46
CA ASP A 277 5.22 -6.88 -22.41
C ASP A 277 4.22 -7.81 -21.71
N ASN A 278 3.12 -7.23 -21.25
CA ASN A 278 2.05 -7.94 -20.58
C ASN A 278 1.28 -8.89 -21.49
N VAL A 279 1.27 -8.65 -22.81
CA VAL A 279 0.63 -9.52 -23.81
C VAL A 279 1.41 -10.82 -23.94
N ALA A 280 2.72 -10.74 -24.14
CA ALA A 280 3.59 -11.91 -24.20
C ALA A 280 3.55 -12.72 -22.90
N VAL A 281 3.56 -12.05 -21.73
CA VAL A 281 3.43 -12.71 -20.43
C VAL A 281 2.09 -13.43 -20.31
N ARG A 282 0.97 -12.75 -20.62
CA ARG A 282 -0.37 -13.32 -20.54
C ARG A 282 -0.50 -14.55 -21.43
N ASP A 283 -0.11 -14.44 -22.69
CA ASP A 283 -0.29 -15.51 -23.68
C ASP A 283 0.57 -16.73 -23.32
N GLY A 284 1.80 -16.51 -22.84
CA GLY A 284 2.67 -17.57 -22.31
C GLY A 284 2.14 -18.23 -21.03
N GLN A 285 1.42 -17.49 -20.16
CA GLN A 285 0.76 -18.08 -18.99
C GLN A 285 -0.49 -18.89 -19.38
N ILE A 286 -1.30 -18.41 -20.32
CA ILE A 286 -2.47 -19.14 -20.84
C ILE A 286 -2.05 -20.46 -21.46
N ALA A 287 -1.01 -20.45 -22.31
CA ALA A 287 -0.48 -21.67 -22.92
C ALA A 287 -0.02 -22.70 -21.87
N ARG A 288 0.70 -22.27 -20.83
CA ARG A 288 1.11 -23.15 -19.72
C ARG A 288 -0.09 -23.71 -18.95
N LEU A 289 -1.09 -22.89 -18.67
CA LEU A 289 -2.31 -23.33 -17.98
C LEU A 289 -3.08 -24.37 -18.80
N GLN A 290 -3.18 -24.20 -20.12
CA GLN A 290 -3.79 -25.19 -21.02
C GLN A 290 -3.05 -26.52 -20.95
N VAL A 291 -1.72 -26.52 -21.02
CA VAL A 291 -0.91 -27.75 -20.92
C VAL A 291 -1.09 -28.45 -19.58
N ILE A 292 -1.08 -27.71 -18.47
CA ILE A 292 -1.29 -28.29 -17.12
C ILE A 292 -2.69 -28.89 -17.01
N LYS A 293 -3.72 -28.17 -17.44
CA LYS A 293 -5.12 -28.62 -17.36
C LYS A 293 -5.40 -29.84 -18.25
N GLN A 294 -4.71 -29.97 -19.38
CA GLN A 294 -4.82 -31.15 -20.26
C GLN A 294 -4.13 -32.40 -19.70
N LYS A 295 -3.01 -32.24 -18.97
CA LYS A 295 -2.18 -33.38 -18.51
C LYS A 295 -2.55 -33.90 -17.12
N ARG A 296 -3.20 -33.10 -16.29
CA ARG A 296 -3.50 -33.46 -14.89
C ARG A 296 -4.64 -34.48 -14.79
N ASP A 297 -4.66 -35.22 -13.69
CA ASP A 297 -5.81 -36.05 -13.33
C ASP A 297 -6.95 -35.14 -12.82
N THR A 298 -7.95 -34.94 -13.68
CA THR A 298 -9.07 -34.05 -13.36
C THR A 298 -9.95 -34.59 -12.21
N ALA A 299 -10.03 -35.91 -12.04
CA ALA A 299 -10.81 -36.50 -10.95
C ALA A 299 -10.14 -36.25 -9.60
N GLN A 300 -8.82 -36.44 -9.52
CA GLN A 300 -8.06 -36.16 -8.30
C GLN A 300 -8.07 -34.67 -7.93
N VAL A 301 -7.95 -33.77 -8.91
CA VAL A 301 -8.09 -32.33 -8.67
C VAL A 301 -9.46 -31.98 -8.08
N LYS A 302 -10.54 -32.49 -8.68
CA LYS A 302 -11.91 -32.24 -8.18
C LYS A 302 -12.09 -32.75 -6.76
N GLN A 303 -11.57 -33.94 -6.45
CA GLN A 303 -11.63 -34.50 -5.10
C GLN A 303 -10.85 -33.65 -4.08
N ALA A 304 -9.66 -33.18 -4.44
CA ALA A 304 -8.84 -32.34 -3.57
C ALA A 304 -9.49 -30.97 -3.31
N LEU A 305 -10.07 -30.35 -4.35
CA LEU A 305 -10.79 -29.08 -4.22
C LEU A 305 -12.07 -29.23 -3.38
N ALA A 306 -12.82 -30.33 -3.55
CA ALA A 306 -13.99 -30.61 -2.72
C ALA A 306 -13.63 -30.79 -1.23
N ALA A 307 -12.47 -31.37 -0.93
CA ALA A 307 -12.00 -31.48 0.45
C ALA A 307 -11.67 -30.10 1.07
N ILE A 308 -11.14 -29.16 0.28
CA ILE A 308 -10.91 -27.77 0.72
C ILE A 308 -12.24 -27.07 1.00
N GLU A 309 -13.22 -27.22 0.11
CA GLU A 309 -14.57 -26.66 0.26
C GLU A 309 -15.24 -27.17 1.55
N VAL A 310 -15.25 -28.50 1.76
CA VAL A 310 -15.80 -29.10 2.99
C VAL A 310 -15.09 -28.59 4.23
N ALA A 311 -13.76 -28.49 4.22
CA ALA A 311 -13.01 -27.96 5.35
C ALA A 311 -13.34 -26.48 5.61
N ALA A 312 -13.42 -25.67 4.55
CA ALA A 312 -13.77 -24.26 4.64
C ALA A 312 -15.16 -24.08 5.28
N GLU A 313 -16.15 -24.88 4.91
CA GLU A 313 -17.49 -24.84 5.49
C GLU A 313 -17.55 -25.38 6.93
N SER A 314 -16.94 -26.54 7.18
CA SER A 314 -17.11 -27.27 8.46
C SER A 314 -16.32 -26.68 9.63
N GLY A 315 -15.28 -25.88 9.35
CA GLY A 315 -14.33 -25.48 10.39
C GLY A 315 -13.28 -26.54 10.73
N THR A 316 -13.33 -27.72 10.11
CA THR A 316 -12.48 -28.87 10.47
C THR A 316 -11.42 -29.18 9.41
N GLY A 317 -10.29 -29.74 9.86
CA GLY A 317 -9.12 -29.93 9.01
C GLY A 317 -8.22 -28.70 8.94
N ASN A 318 -7.13 -28.78 8.17
CA ASN A 318 -6.16 -27.70 8.01
C ASN A 318 -6.09 -27.29 6.54
N LEU A 319 -6.43 -26.03 6.25
CA LEU A 319 -6.54 -25.51 4.89
C LEU A 319 -5.20 -25.51 4.14
N LEU A 320 -4.07 -25.31 4.83
CA LEU A 320 -2.75 -25.36 4.19
C LEU A 320 -2.39 -26.79 3.78
N ASP A 321 -2.63 -27.78 4.64
CA ASP A 321 -2.40 -29.20 4.31
C ASP A 321 -3.21 -29.64 3.07
N LEU A 322 -4.51 -29.29 3.04
CA LEU A 322 -5.39 -29.59 1.92
C LEU A 322 -4.97 -28.86 0.64
N SER A 323 -4.52 -27.60 0.76
CA SER A 323 -3.99 -26.84 -0.37
C SER A 323 -2.72 -27.48 -0.95
N ILE A 324 -1.80 -27.97 -0.10
CA ILE A 324 -0.59 -28.69 -0.55
C ILE A 324 -0.97 -29.95 -1.34
N LYS A 325 -2.01 -30.68 -0.89
CA LYS A 325 -2.54 -31.84 -1.60
C LYS A 325 -3.15 -31.44 -2.96
N ALA A 326 -3.96 -30.39 -3.02
CA ALA A 326 -4.53 -29.90 -4.28
C ALA A 326 -3.45 -29.42 -5.28
N VAL A 327 -2.42 -28.71 -4.81
CA VAL A 327 -1.28 -28.30 -5.65
C VAL A 327 -0.50 -29.52 -6.15
N ARG A 328 -0.40 -30.60 -5.36
CA ARG A 328 0.21 -31.86 -5.80
C ARG A 328 -0.56 -32.48 -6.99
N GLU A 329 -1.87 -32.33 -7.02
CA GLU A 329 -2.72 -32.77 -8.13
C GLU A 329 -2.81 -31.75 -9.28
N ARG A 330 -2.08 -30.64 -9.18
CA ARG A 330 -2.03 -29.55 -10.19
C ARG A 330 -3.35 -28.77 -10.28
N ALA A 331 -4.03 -28.59 -9.15
CA ALA A 331 -4.98 -27.50 -8.99
C ALA A 331 -4.26 -26.15 -9.14
N THR A 332 -4.92 -25.17 -9.74
CA THR A 332 -4.36 -23.83 -9.90
C THR A 332 -4.60 -22.99 -8.65
N VAL A 333 -3.88 -21.87 -8.54
CA VAL A 333 -4.13 -20.86 -7.49
C VAL A 333 -5.59 -20.42 -7.50
N GLY A 334 -6.13 -20.08 -8.68
CA GLY A 334 -7.53 -19.67 -8.84
C GLY A 334 -8.50 -20.75 -8.36
N GLU A 335 -8.30 -22.02 -8.74
CA GLU A 335 -9.21 -23.11 -8.34
C GLU A 335 -9.21 -23.35 -6.82
N ILE A 336 -8.05 -23.24 -6.16
CA ILE A 336 -7.94 -23.35 -4.70
C ILE A 336 -8.61 -22.14 -4.02
N SER A 337 -8.39 -20.94 -4.57
CA SER A 337 -9.01 -19.73 -4.05
C SER A 337 -10.54 -19.77 -4.17
N ASP A 338 -11.04 -20.22 -5.32
CA ASP A 338 -12.47 -20.35 -5.60
C ASP A 338 -13.12 -21.44 -4.72
N ALA A 339 -12.43 -22.55 -4.45
CA ALA A 339 -12.93 -23.60 -3.55
C ALA A 339 -13.17 -23.08 -2.13
N MET A 340 -12.28 -22.23 -1.61
CA MET A 340 -12.50 -21.53 -0.33
C MET A 340 -13.55 -20.42 -0.44
N GLU A 341 -13.62 -19.72 -1.57
CA GLU A 341 -14.57 -18.62 -1.80
C GLU A 341 -16.03 -19.07 -1.70
N LYS A 342 -16.35 -20.31 -2.10
CA LYS A 342 -17.71 -20.84 -1.97
C LYS A 342 -18.25 -20.78 -0.54
N ALA A 343 -17.39 -21.03 0.45
CA ALA A 343 -17.75 -20.98 1.86
C ALA A 343 -17.59 -19.58 2.46
N PHE A 344 -16.56 -18.83 2.05
CA PHE A 344 -16.17 -17.58 2.71
C PHE A 344 -16.72 -16.31 2.04
N GLY A 345 -17.12 -16.38 0.77
CA GLY A 345 -17.39 -15.23 -0.08
C GLY A 345 -16.15 -14.35 -0.32
N ARG A 346 -16.36 -13.17 -0.94
CA ARG A 346 -15.33 -12.14 -1.13
C ARG A 346 -15.60 -10.92 -0.26
N HIS A 347 -14.53 -10.37 0.32
CA HIS A 347 -14.62 -9.13 1.06
C HIS A 347 -14.90 -7.95 0.13
N ARG A 348 -15.83 -7.09 0.53
CA ARG A 348 -16.07 -5.79 -0.08
C ARG A 348 -15.81 -4.73 0.98
N ALA A 349 -14.82 -3.89 0.75
CA ALA A 349 -14.50 -2.82 1.68
C ALA A 349 -15.47 -1.65 1.52
N ASP A 350 -15.87 -1.07 2.64
CA ASP A 350 -16.57 0.20 2.64
C ASP A 350 -15.58 1.36 2.40
N THR A 351 -16.03 2.36 1.67
CA THR A 351 -15.26 3.54 1.29
C THR A 351 -15.65 4.71 2.16
N GLN A 352 -15.14 4.73 3.39
CA GLN A 352 -15.19 5.92 4.24
C GLN A 352 -14.19 6.97 3.72
N LYS A 353 -14.54 8.26 3.88
CA LYS A 353 -13.73 9.39 3.43
C LYS A 353 -13.38 10.28 4.61
N VAL A 354 -12.14 10.75 4.64
CA VAL A 354 -11.71 11.85 5.51
C VAL A 354 -12.08 13.19 4.84
N THR A 355 -12.54 14.17 5.61
CA THR A 355 -12.82 15.54 5.13
C THR A 355 -12.19 16.59 6.05
N GLY A 356 -11.78 17.73 5.50
CA GLY A 356 -11.27 18.89 6.24
C GLY A 356 -9.83 18.78 6.74
N VAL A 357 -9.17 17.62 6.61
CA VAL A 357 -7.82 17.39 7.15
C VAL A 357 -6.74 18.04 6.29
N TYR A 358 -6.89 18.00 4.96
CA TYR A 358 -5.91 18.61 4.06
C TYR A 358 -5.93 20.13 4.21
N ALA A 359 -7.12 20.75 4.12
CA ALA A 359 -7.27 22.19 4.24
C ALA A 359 -6.75 22.73 5.58
N ALA A 360 -6.97 22.03 6.69
CA ALA A 360 -6.51 22.44 8.01
C ALA A 360 -4.97 22.45 8.14
N ALA A 361 -4.27 21.64 7.34
CA ALA A 361 -2.81 21.52 7.37
C ALA A 361 -2.09 22.33 6.27
N TYR A 362 -2.84 22.92 5.33
CA TYR A 362 -2.29 23.63 4.18
C TYR A 362 -1.90 25.07 4.53
N ASP A 363 -0.60 25.36 4.47
CA ASP A 363 0.01 26.61 4.95
C ASP A 363 0.25 27.60 3.79
N SER A 364 -0.80 27.91 3.02
CA SER A 364 -0.77 28.88 1.91
C SER A 364 -2.19 29.34 1.50
N ALA A 365 -2.79 30.23 2.29
CA ALA A 365 -4.19 30.64 2.14
C ALA A 365 -4.53 31.30 0.78
N GLU A 366 -3.65 32.13 0.23
CA GLU A 366 -4.01 33.01 -0.90
C GLU A 366 -4.36 32.23 -2.18
N GLY A 367 -3.51 31.28 -2.61
CA GLY A 367 -3.79 30.46 -3.79
C GLY A 367 -4.93 29.46 -3.58
N TRP A 368 -5.12 29.01 -2.34
CA TRP A 368 -6.18 28.07 -1.98
C TRP A 368 -7.56 28.72 -2.02
N ASP A 369 -7.69 29.91 -1.41
CA ASP A 369 -8.95 30.65 -1.35
C ASP A 369 -9.38 31.17 -2.72
N GLN A 370 -8.41 31.56 -3.57
CA GLN A 370 -8.69 31.93 -4.95
C GLN A 370 -9.25 30.74 -5.75
N LEU A 371 -8.65 29.56 -5.64
CA LEU A 371 -9.15 28.36 -6.33
C LEU A 371 -10.54 27.94 -5.82
N LYS A 372 -10.78 28.02 -4.51
CA LYS A 372 -12.13 27.82 -3.93
C LYS A 372 -13.17 28.75 -4.54
N LYS A 373 -12.81 30.04 -4.69
CA LYS A 373 -13.69 31.02 -5.33
C LYS A 373 -13.99 30.64 -6.78
N GLU A 374 -12.99 30.25 -7.56
CA GLU A 374 -13.18 29.84 -8.95
C GLU A 374 -14.10 28.61 -9.12
N ILE A 375 -14.06 27.68 -8.15
CA ILE A 375 -14.95 26.52 -8.09
C ILE A 375 -16.37 26.94 -7.69
N ALA A 376 -16.51 27.86 -6.74
CA ALA A 376 -17.81 28.41 -6.36
C ALA A 376 -18.47 29.22 -7.49
N ASP A 377 -17.67 29.96 -8.25
CA ASP A 377 -18.11 30.70 -9.44
C ASP A 377 -18.58 29.73 -10.53
N PHE A 378 -17.87 28.61 -10.75
CA PHE A 378 -18.34 27.53 -11.62
C PHE A 378 -19.68 26.99 -11.15
N ALA A 379 -19.83 26.71 -9.85
CA ALA A 379 -21.07 26.16 -9.31
C ALA A 379 -22.26 27.10 -9.50
N THR A 380 -22.02 28.41 -9.38
CA THR A 380 -23.04 29.43 -9.64
C THR A 380 -23.39 29.52 -11.13
N ALA A 381 -22.41 29.44 -12.02
CA ALA A 381 -22.62 29.51 -13.46
C ALA A 381 -23.32 28.27 -14.05
N GLN A 382 -23.01 27.08 -13.53
CA GLN A 382 -23.52 25.79 -14.04
C GLN A 382 -24.70 25.24 -13.24
N GLY A 383 -25.04 25.86 -12.10
CA GLY A 383 -26.11 25.38 -11.20
C GLY A 383 -25.75 24.13 -10.39
N ARG A 384 -24.52 23.62 -10.53
CA ARG A 384 -23.97 22.47 -9.78
C ARG A 384 -22.47 22.57 -9.67
N ARG A 385 -21.89 21.98 -8.62
CA ARG A 385 -20.42 21.93 -8.43
C ARG A 385 -19.76 21.09 -9.51
N PRO A 386 -18.46 21.33 -9.81
CA PRO A 386 -17.71 20.41 -10.66
C PRO A 386 -17.64 19.07 -9.94
N ARG A 387 -18.09 18.03 -10.64
CA ARG A 387 -18.23 16.66 -10.11
C ARG A 387 -17.19 15.75 -10.75
N VAL A 388 -16.36 15.11 -9.94
CA VAL A 388 -15.26 14.26 -10.40
C VAL A 388 -15.35 12.90 -9.73
N MET A 389 -15.23 11.82 -10.51
CA MET A 389 -15.06 10.48 -9.96
C MET A 389 -13.59 10.08 -10.00
N ILE A 390 -13.00 9.81 -8.84
CA ILE A 390 -11.65 9.23 -8.75
C ILE A 390 -11.78 7.71 -8.77
N SER A 391 -11.19 7.05 -9.78
CA SER A 391 -11.40 5.62 -10.04
C SER A 391 -10.13 4.78 -9.93
N LYS A 392 -10.34 3.49 -9.62
CA LYS A 392 -9.32 2.46 -9.55
C LYS A 392 -9.72 1.31 -10.49
N LEU A 393 -8.97 1.17 -11.59
CA LEU A 393 -9.24 0.16 -12.60
C LEU A 393 -8.35 -1.07 -12.42
N GLY A 394 -8.90 -2.25 -12.67
CA GLY A 394 -8.18 -3.51 -12.56
C GLY A 394 -7.75 -3.83 -11.13
N GLN A 395 -6.79 -4.73 -10.94
CA GLN A 395 -6.40 -5.24 -9.63
C GLN A 395 -5.52 -4.28 -8.80
N ASP A 396 -5.41 -3.01 -9.20
CA ASP A 396 -4.56 -2.04 -8.52
C ASP A 396 -5.15 -1.64 -7.15
N GLY A 397 -4.46 -2.07 -6.09
CA GLY A 397 -4.84 -1.81 -4.71
C GLY A 397 -4.31 -0.51 -4.12
N HIS A 398 -3.52 0.29 -4.84
CA HIS A 398 -2.95 1.53 -4.29
C HIS A 398 -4.02 2.63 -4.22
N ASP A 399 -4.40 3.08 -3.02
CA ASP A 399 -5.47 4.06 -2.82
C ASP A 399 -5.04 5.34 -2.10
N ARG A 400 -3.79 5.44 -1.63
CA ARG A 400 -3.28 6.66 -0.96
C ARG A 400 -3.45 7.92 -1.81
N GLY A 401 -2.87 7.93 -3.02
CA GLY A 401 -2.94 9.09 -3.92
C GLY A 401 -4.39 9.44 -4.28
N ALA A 402 -5.19 8.44 -4.67
CA ALA A 402 -6.61 8.61 -4.98
C ALA A 402 -7.39 9.29 -3.83
N LYS A 403 -7.17 8.86 -2.60
CA LYS A 403 -7.88 9.38 -1.42
C LYS A 403 -7.42 10.74 -0.99
N VAL A 404 -6.12 11.01 -1.04
CA VAL A 404 -5.58 12.33 -0.71
C VAL A 404 -6.03 13.37 -1.74
N VAL A 405 -6.08 13.01 -3.03
CA VAL A 405 -6.69 13.85 -4.07
C VAL A 405 -8.18 14.05 -3.80
N ALA A 406 -8.92 12.99 -3.49
CA ALA A 406 -10.36 13.08 -3.25
C ALA A 406 -10.73 13.97 -2.06
N THR A 407 -10.04 13.83 -0.92
CA THR A 407 -10.28 14.67 0.27
C THR A 407 -9.93 16.13 0.00
N ALA A 408 -8.81 16.40 -0.68
CA ALA A 408 -8.39 17.77 -0.98
C ALA A 408 -9.28 18.45 -2.04
N PHE A 409 -9.74 17.71 -3.06
CA PHE A 409 -10.71 18.22 -4.03
C PHE A 409 -12.06 18.53 -3.36
N ALA A 410 -12.52 17.67 -2.45
CA ALA A 410 -13.72 17.93 -1.65
C ALA A 410 -13.54 19.18 -0.76
N ASP A 411 -12.37 19.33 -0.13
CA ASP A 411 -12.04 20.52 0.68
C ASP A 411 -12.00 21.81 -0.15
N LEU A 412 -11.68 21.74 -1.45
CA LEU A 412 -11.73 22.84 -2.43
C LEU A 412 -13.16 23.15 -2.93
N GLY A 413 -14.12 22.24 -2.75
CA GLY A 413 -15.51 22.43 -3.14
C GLY A 413 -15.97 21.65 -4.37
N PHE A 414 -15.18 20.68 -4.85
CA PHE A 414 -15.67 19.69 -5.82
C PHE A 414 -16.66 18.72 -5.17
N ASP A 415 -17.61 18.22 -5.96
CA ASP A 415 -18.35 17.01 -5.59
C ASP A 415 -17.53 15.79 -6.04
N VAL A 416 -17.05 14.99 -5.08
CA VAL A 416 -16.10 13.91 -5.37
C VAL A 416 -16.70 12.54 -5.08
N ASP A 417 -16.80 11.73 -6.13
CA ASP A 417 -17.11 10.30 -6.02
C ASP A 417 -15.84 9.47 -5.98
N MET A 418 -15.84 8.42 -5.16
CA MET A 418 -14.77 7.44 -5.12
C MET A 418 -15.29 6.15 -5.74
N GLY A 419 -14.67 5.73 -6.84
CA GLY A 419 -14.92 4.40 -7.39
C GLY A 419 -14.46 3.33 -6.42
N PRO A 420 -15.18 2.21 -6.28
CA PRO A 420 -14.68 1.06 -5.53
C PRO A 420 -13.39 0.52 -6.15
N LEU A 421 -12.64 -0.24 -5.36
CA LEU A 421 -11.49 -0.99 -5.87
C LEU A 421 -11.95 -2.06 -6.87
N PHE A 422 -11.05 -2.40 -7.79
CA PHE A 422 -11.19 -3.56 -8.69
C PHE A 422 -12.25 -3.43 -9.78
N GLN A 423 -12.64 -2.21 -10.15
CA GLN A 423 -13.56 -2.00 -11.24
C GLN A 423 -12.93 -2.34 -12.59
N THR A 424 -13.74 -2.94 -13.46
CA THR A 424 -13.48 -2.95 -14.89
C THR A 424 -13.71 -1.56 -15.49
N PRO A 425 -13.12 -1.25 -16.66
CA PRO A 425 -13.47 -0.04 -17.41
C PRO A 425 -14.98 0.10 -17.67
N GLU A 426 -15.69 -1.02 -17.87
CA GLU A 426 -17.14 -1.02 -18.08
C GLU A 426 -17.96 -0.62 -16.86
N GLU A 427 -17.65 -1.19 -15.71
CA GLU A 427 -18.31 -0.81 -14.46
C GLU A 427 -18.01 0.65 -14.09
N CYS A 428 -16.78 1.11 -14.35
CA CYS A 428 -16.38 2.48 -14.10
C CYS A 428 -17.10 3.48 -15.03
N ALA A 429 -17.19 3.20 -16.35
CA ALA A 429 -17.94 4.06 -17.27
C ALA A 429 -19.41 4.18 -16.86
N ARG A 430 -20.04 3.04 -16.56
CA ARG A 430 -21.43 3.00 -16.12
C ARG A 430 -21.65 3.82 -14.85
N GLN A 431 -20.79 3.68 -13.85
CA GLN A 431 -20.89 4.46 -12.62
C GLN A 431 -20.67 5.97 -12.86
N ALA A 432 -19.72 6.34 -13.73
CA ALA A 432 -19.48 7.74 -14.09
C ALA A 432 -20.74 8.39 -14.67
N ILE A 433 -21.43 7.66 -15.56
CA ILE A 433 -22.66 8.10 -16.23
C ILE A 433 -23.83 8.16 -15.24
N GLU A 434 -24.03 7.12 -14.43
CA GLU A 434 -25.09 7.07 -13.41
C GLU A 434 -24.96 8.23 -12.40
N ASN A 435 -23.72 8.66 -12.12
CA ASN A 435 -23.43 9.78 -11.24
C ASN A 435 -23.41 11.15 -11.95
N ASP A 436 -23.57 11.22 -13.28
CA ASP A 436 -23.48 12.46 -14.06
C ASP A 436 -22.21 13.26 -13.71
N VAL A 437 -21.06 12.60 -13.74
CA VAL A 437 -19.78 13.27 -13.43
C VAL A 437 -19.28 14.06 -14.63
N HIS A 438 -18.65 15.20 -14.37
CA HIS A 438 -18.00 15.98 -15.44
C HIS A 438 -16.68 15.34 -15.87
N ALA A 439 -16.03 14.61 -14.97
CA ALA A 439 -14.75 13.98 -15.23
C ALA A 439 -14.51 12.70 -14.44
N VAL A 440 -13.68 11.82 -15.00
CA VAL A 440 -13.11 10.64 -14.36
C VAL A 440 -11.60 10.81 -14.22
N GLY A 441 -11.10 10.77 -12.98
CA GLY A 441 -9.67 10.69 -12.68
C GLY A 441 -9.24 9.26 -12.42
N VAL A 442 -8.58 8.63 -13.39
CA VAL A 442 -8.06 7.26 -13.26
C VAL A 442 -6.75 7.30 -12.47
N SER A 443 -6.76 6.78 -11.24
CA SER A 443 -5.54 6.61 -10.45
C SER A 443 -4.92 5.25 -10.70
N THR A 444 -3.73 5.21 -11.33
CA THR A 444 -3.05 3.98 -11.75
C THR A 444 -1.59 3.94 -11.29
N LEU A 445 -1.24 2.90 -10.52
CA LEU A 445 0.10 2.70 -9.97
C LEU A 445 0.59 1.25 -10.18
N ALA A 446 -0.09 0.48 -11.03
CA ALA A 446 0.20 -0.93 -11.30
C ALA A 446 0.49 -1.20 -12.79
N ALA A 447 0.95 -0.18 -13.53
CA ALA A 447 1.31 -0.24 -14.96
C ALA A 447 0.19 -0.74 -15.91
N GLY A 448 -1.08 -0.65 -15.49
CA GLY A 448 -2.23 -1.05 -16.30
C GLY A 448 -2.71 0.02 -17.29
N HIS A 449 -2.12 1.22 -17.26
CA HIS A 449 -2.60 2.40 -17.99
C HIS A 449 -2.66 2.21 -19.50
N LYS A 450 -1.68 1.52 -20.08
CA LYS A 450 -1.62 1.28 -21.55
C LYS A 450 -2.80 0.46 -22.07
N THR A 451 -3.49 -0.28 -21.21
CA THR A 451 -4.66 -1.10 -21.58
C THR A 451 -5.96 -0.53 -21.02
N LEU A 452 -5.96 -0.16 -19.74
CA LEU A 452 -7.18 0.19 -19.01
C LEU A 452 -7.66 1.61 -19.32
N VAL A 453 -6.75 2.56 -19.58
CA VAL A 453 -7.13 3.95 -19.88
C VAL A 453 -7.79 4.08 -21.26
N PRO A 454 -7.23 3.52 -22.35
CA PRO A 454 -7.94 3.50 -23.63
C PRO A 454 -9.30 2.77 -23.54
N ALA A 455 -9.38 1.71 -22.72
CA ALA A 455 -10.61 0.94 -22.56
C ALA A 455 -11.73 1.73 -21.86
N ILE A 456 -11.44 2.55 -20.84
CA ILE A 456 -12.48 3.36 -20.17
C ILE A 456 -12.99 4.46 -21.10
N ILE A 457 -12.10 5.09 -21.90
CA ILE A 457 -12.49 6.11 -22.88
C ILE A 457 -13.39 5.49 -23.96
N ALA A 458 -13.00 4.32 -24.48
CA ALA A 458 -13.79 3.59 -25.47
C ALA A 458 -15.19 3.21 -24.93
N GLU A 459 -15.27 2.84 -23.65
CA GLU A 459 -16.53 2.44 -23.04
C GLU A 459 -17.44 3.63 -22.70
N LEU A 460 -16.89 4.75 -22.24
CA LEU A 460 -17.65 6.02 -22.10
C LEU A 460 -18.29 6.41 -23.43
N LYS A 461 -17.52 6.37 -24.52
CA LYS A 461 -18.04 6.62 -25.87
C LYS A 461 -19.11 5.61 -26.30
N LYS A 462 -18.89 4.32 -26.05
CA LYS A 462 -19.85 3.25 -26.37
C LYS A 462 -21.17 3.41 -25.63
N GLN A 463 -21.13 3.94 -24.41
CA GLN A 463 -22.30 4.19 -23.57
C GLN A 463 -22.91 5.60 -23.76
N GLY A 464 -22.39 6.39 -24.71
CA GLY A 464 -22.96 7.68 -25.10
C GLY A 464 -22.59 8.86 -24.21
N ALA A 465 -21.45 8.79 -23.53
CA ALA A 465 -20.93 9.84 -22.63
C ALA A 465 -19.50 10.26 -23.02
N ASP A 466 -19.31 10.61 -24.29
CA ASP A 466 -18.03 11.09 -24.84
C ASP A 466 -17.67 12.51 -24.39
N ASP A 467 -18.59 13.20 -23.72
CA ASP A 467 -18.41 14.50 -23.06
C ASP A 467 -17.65 14.39 -21.72
N ILE A 468 -17.67 13.23 -21.07
CA ILE A 468 -16.99 13.02 -19.77
C ILE A 468 -15.48 13.06 -19.95
N VAL A 469 -14.82 14.01 -19.28
CA VAL A 469 -13.38 14.23 -19.40
C VAL A 469 -12.60 13.15 -18.64
N VAL A 470 -11.58 12.56 -19.26
CA VAL A 470 -10.71 11.56 -18.62
C VAL A 470 -9.33 12.13 -18.30
N PHE A 471 -8.93 12.00 -17.04
CA PHE A 471 -7.59 12.29 -16.53
C PHE A 471 -6.92 11.02 -16.03
N VAL A 472 -5.59 11.02 -15.99
CA VAL A 472 -4.82 9.90 -15.42
C VAL A 472 -3.82 10.45 -14.41
N GLY A 473 -3.66 9.77 -13.28
CA GLY A 473 -2.59 10.08 -12.32
C GLY A 473 -2.01 8.84 -11.68
N GLY A 474 -0.81 8.98 -11.12
CA GLY A 474 -0.05 7.89 -10.51
C GLY A 474 1.27 7.62 -11.24
N VAL A 475 1.78 6.40 -11.14
CA VAL A 475 3.11 6.03 -11.67
C VAL A 475 3.00 5.70 -13.15
N ILE A 476 3.33 6.68 -14.00
CA ILE A 476 3.23 6.58 -15.45
C ILE A 476 4.58 7.05 -16.03
N PRO A 477 5.32 6.18 -16.72
CA PRO A 477 6.55 6.57 -17.41
C PRO A 477 6.26 7.64 -18.47
N ARG A 478 7.12 8.67 -18.56
CA ARG A 478 6.96 9.79 -19.51
C ARG A 478 6.84 9.34 -20.97
N GLN A 479 7.50 8.26 -21.34
CA GLN A 479 7.44 7.66 -22.67
C GLN A 479 6.05 7.16 -23.07
N ASP A 480 5.14 6.92 -22.11
CA ASP A 480 3.78 6.47 -22.39
C ASP A 480 2.78 7.66 -22.53
N TYR A 481 3.21 8.90 -22.30
CA TYR A 481 2.30 10.07 -22.23
C TYR A 481 1.62 10.35 -23.57
N ASP A 482 2.39 10.39 -24.66
CA ASP A 482 1.86 10.72 -26.00
C ASP A 482 0.74 9.76 -26.40
N MET A 483 0.93 8.45 -26.15
CA MET A 483 -0.09 7.43 -26.42
C MET A 483 -1.36 7.64 -25.58
N LEU A 484 -1.23 8.07 -24.32
CA LEU A 484 -2.40 8.37 -23.48
C LEU A 484 -3.15 9.62 -23.96
N TYR A 485 -2.45 10.66 -24.38
CA TYR A 485 -3.07 11.84 -24.98
C TYR A 485 -3.77 11.51 -26.31
N GLU A 486 -3.13 10.71 -27.17
CA GLU A 486 -3.73 10.19 -28.42
C GLU A 486 -4.98 9.35 -28.15
N ALA A 487 -5.02 8.61 -27.04
CA ALA A 487 -6.19 7.84 -26.61
C ALA A 487 -7.35 8.72 -26.11
N GLY A 488 -7.11 10.01 -25.82
CA GLY A 488 -8.14 10.98 -25.43
C GLY A 488 -8.03 11.54 -24.01
N VAL A 489 -6.95 11.23 -23.28
CA VAL A 489 -6.69 11.80 -21.94
C VAL A 489 -6.47 13.31 -22.04
N LYS A 490 -7.00 14.09 -21.08
CA LYS A 490 -6.84 15.56 -21.05
C LYS A 490 -5.75 16.07 -20.11
N GLY A 491 -5.34 15.28 -19.13
CA GLY A 491 -4.25 15.62 -18.22
C GLY A 491 -3.65 14.39 -17.56
N ILE A 492 -2.33 14.43 -17.35
CA ILE A 492 -1.54 13.37 -16.72
C ILE A 492 -0.84 13.94 -15.49
N TYR A 493 -1.07 13.36 -14.31
CA TYR A 493 -0.58 13.84 -13.03
C TYR A 493 0.35 12.80 -12.36
N GLY A 494 1.65 12.92 -12.61
CA GLY A 494 2.68 12.03 -12.05
C GLY A 494 3.00 12.28 -10.56
N PRO A 495 3.87 11.45 -9.94
CA PRO A 495 4.38 11.68 -8.59
C PRO A 495 4.92 13.10 -8.39
N GLY A 496 4.57 13.73 -7.27
CA GLY A 496 5.00 15.09 -6.94
C GLY A 496 4.13 16.22 -7.52
N THR A 497 3.05 15.90 -8.23
CA THR A 497 2.05 16.90 -8.66
C THR A 497 1.38 17.55 -7.44
N PRO A 498 1.46 18.89 -7.28
CA PRO A 498 0.74 19.59 -6.22
C PRO A 498 -0.77 19.54 -6.48
N ILE A 499 -1.55 19.16 -5.47
CA ILE A 499 -3.00 18.98 -5.63
C ILE A 499 -3.74 20.25 -6.07
N PRO A 500 -3.43 21.46 -5.56
CA PRO A 500 -4.07 22.68 -6.04
C PRO A 500 -3.82 22.93 -7.53
N ALA A 501 -2.65 22.54 -8.05
CA ALA A 501 -2.33 22.69 -9.46
C ALA A 501 -3.16 21.72 -10.33
N SER A 502 -3.28 20.45 -9.93
CA SER A 502 -4.13 19.49 -10.66
C SER A 502 -5.62 19.86 -10.57
N ALA A 503 -6.08 20.35 -9.42
CA ALA A 503 -7.47 20.79 -9.25
C ALA A 503 -7.83 21.95 -10.19
N LYS A 504 -6.90 22.89 -10.38
CA LYS A 504 -7.06 23.99 -11.33
C LYS A 504 -7.15 23.50 -12.78
N ASP A 505 -6.22 22.66 -13.20
CA ASP A 505 -6.22 22.09 -14.56
C ASP A 505 -7.49 21.28 -14.84
N VAL A 506 -7.92 20.43 -13.89
CA VAL A 506 -9.20 19.69 -13.99
C VAL A 506 -10.39 20.64 -14.21
N LEU A 507 -10.48 21.72 -13.43
CA LEU A 507 -11.56 22.70 -13.57
C LEU A 507 -11.55 23.39 -14.94
N GLU A 508 -10.37 23.74 -15.45
CA GLU A 508 -10.20 24.40 -16.75
C GLU A 508 -10.62 23.48 -17.90
N GLN A 509 -10.18 22.22 -17.88
CA GLN A 509 -10.56 21.22 -18.90
C GLN A 509 -12.07 20.91 -18.87
N ILE A 510 -12.70 20.83 -17.69
CA ILE A 510 -14.16 20.69 -17.59
C ILE A 510 -14.87 21.90 -18.23
N LYS A 511 -14.41 23.13 -17.93
CA LYS A 511 -14.96 24.36 -18.53
C LYS A 511 -14.79 24.39 -20.05
N MET A 512 -13.72 23.80 -20.58
CA MET A 512 -13.50 23.69 -22.03
C MET A 512 -14.44 22.66 -22.67
N ALA A 513 -14.61 21.50 -22.05
CA ALA A 513 -15.51 20.44 -22.54
C ALA A 513 -16.97 20.92 -22.60
N LEU A 514 -17.45 21.66 -21.60
CA LEU A 514 -18.80 22.21 -21.58
C LEU A 514 -19.07 23.31 -22.63
N LYS A 515 -18.02 23.85 -23.26
CA LYS A 515 -18.13 24.88 -24.32
C LYS A 515 -18.06 24.31 -25.74
N ALA A 516 -17.51 23.10 -25.89
CA ALA A 516 -17.39 22.39 -27.15
C ALA A 516 -18.73 21.73 -27.51
#